data_AF-A0A959PJE8-F1
#
_entry.id   AF-A0A959PJE8-F1
#
_cell.length_a   1.000
_cell.length_b   1.000
_cell.length_c   1.000
_cell.angle_alpha   90.00
_cell.angle_beta   90.00
_cell.angle_gamma   90.00
#
_symmetry.space_group_name_H-M   'P 1'
#
loop_
_entity.id
_entity.type
_entity.pdbx_description
1 polymer ?
#
loop_
_entity_poly.entity_id
_entity_poly.type
_entity_poly.pdbx_seq_one_letter_code
_entity_poly.pdbx_strand_id
1 'polypeptide(L)'
;MDKTTFENTKELIAQDFELEAVEGESITEEQLLMLLAERMDFLIQNRPEFLFSLMYRLDVDERKVEAALSPIAPEPGHIELARLVIERQRKRAFTKQFYKQEELDDLDW
;
A
#
# COMPACT_ATOMS: atom_id res chain seq x y z
N MET A 1 2.93 -12.05 -11.56
CA MET A 1 2.76 -10.58 -11.61
C MET A 1 3.60 -10.04 -12.74
N ASP A 2 3.12 -9.10 -13.54
CA ASP A 2 4.00 -8.45 -14.52
C ASP A 2 4.96 -7.49 -13.78
N LYS A 3 6.18 -7.36 -14.28
CA LYS A 3 7.23 -6.56 -13.63
C LYS A 3 6.81 -5.10 -13.46
N THR A 4 6.01 -4.56 -14.39
CA THR A 4 5.55 -3.17 -14.39
C THR A 4 4.58 -2.89 -13.25
N THR A 5 3.60 -3.76 -13.00
CA THR A 5 2.67 -3.59 -11.86
C THR A 5 3.44 -3.62 -10.53
N PHE A 6 4.48 -4.45 -10.41
CA PHE A 6 5.27 -4.55 -9.18
C PHE A 6 6.03 -3.26 -8.89
N GLU A 7 6.78 -2.75 -9.88
CA GLU A 7 7.52 -1.49 -9.74
C GLU A 7 6.59 -0.32 -9.41
N ASN A 8 5.44 -0.19 -10.10
CA ASN A 8 4.44 0.83 -9.79
C ASN A 8 3.88 0.70 -8.36
N THR A 9 3.66 -0.52 -7.89
CA THR A 9 3.17 -0.77 -6.52
C THR A 9 4.22 -0.34 -5.50
N LYS A 10 5.48 -0.71 -5.77
CA LYS A 10 6.63 -0.37 -4.93
C LYS A 10 6.80 1.14 -4.80
N GLU A 11 6.77 1.87 -5.92
CA GLU A 11 6.89 3.34 -5.93
C GLU A 11 5.78 4.02 -5.13
N LEU A 12 4.52 3.58 -5.32
CA LEU A 12 3.39 4.15 -4.58
C LEU A 12 3.53 3.93 -3.06
N ILE A 13 3.97 2.74 -2.63
CA ILE A 13 4.20 2.46 -1.21
C ILE A 13 5.35 3.28 -0.66
N ALA A 14 6.47 3.38 -1.39
CA ALA A 14 7.61 4.18 -0.95
C ALA A 14 7.23 5.65 -0.74
N GLN A 15 6.44 6.21 -1.66
CA GLN A 15 5.93 7.58 -1.55
C GLN A 15 4.94 7.76 -0.40
N ASP A 16 3.97 6.86 -0.23
CA ASP A 16 2.92 6.99 0.77
C ASP A 16 3.45 6.80 2.22
N PHE A 17 4.51 6.00 2.39
CA PHE A 17 5.06 5.61 3.70
C PHE A 17 6.46 6.15 4.01
N GLU A 18 7.02 6.96 3.11
CA GLU A 18 8.35 7.58 3.23
C GLU A 18 9.46 6.53 3.39
N LEU A 19 9.41 5.46 2.57
CA LEU A 19 10.40 4.38 2.63
C LEU A 19 11.62 4.72 1.74
N GLU A 20 12.59 5.44 2.30
CA GLU A 20 13.84 5.81 1.61
C GLU A 20 14.64 4.58 1.13
N ALA A 21 14.55 3.46 1.84
CA ALA A 21 15.28 2.21 1.55
C ALA A 21 14.85 1.49 0.26
N VAL A 22 13.84 2.01 -0.45
CA VAL A 22 13.25 1.37 -1.63
C VAL A 22 13.66 2.07 -2.94
N GLU A 23 14.30 3.24 -2.85
CA GLU A 23 14.77 3.99 -4.00
C GLU A 23 16.08 3.40 -4.56
N GLY A 24 16.03 2.83 -5.76
CA GLY A 24 17.21 2.41 -6.51
C GLY A 24 17.65 0.94 -6.34
N GLU A 25 17.06 0.20 -5.39
CA GLU A 25 17.36 -1.24 -5.20
C GLU A 25 16.28 -2.17 -5.80
N SER A 26 16.75 -3.29 -6.37
CA SER A 26 15.87 -4.38 -6.78
C SER A 26 15.51 -5.23 -5.56
N ILE A 27 14.36 -4.97 -4.96
CA ILE A 27 13.83 -5.74 -3.84
C ILE A 27 12.77 -6.75 -4.29
N THR A 28 12.63 -7.86 -3.55
CA THR A 28 11.55 -8.84 -3.75
C THR A 28 10.25 -8.40 -3.09
N GLU A 29 9.15 -9.10 -3.38
CA GLU A 29 7.84 -8.85 -2.76
C GLU A 29 7.89 -9.09 -1.24
N GLU A 30 8.59 -10.13 -0.79
CA GLU A 30 8.79 -10.43 0.62
C GLU A 30 9.59 -9.32 1.32
N GLN A 31 10.63 -8.80 0.67
CA GLN A 31 11.41 -7.69 1.23
C GLN A 31 10.57 -6.42 1.35
N LEU A 32 9.76 -6.10 0.34
CA LEU A 32 8.83 -4.97 0.39
C LEU A 32 7.82 -5.13 1.54
N LEU A 33 7.27 -6.34 1.72
CA LEU A 33 6.38 -6.64 2.84
C LEU A 33 7.05 -6.40 4.19
N MET A 34 8.27 -6.90 4.37
CA MET A 34 9.00 -6.75 5.63
C MET A 34 9.33 -5.28 5.94
N LEU A 35 9.83 -4.52 4.95
CA LEU A 35 10.12 -3.09 5.10
C LEU A 35 8.86 -2.30 5.47
N LEU A 36 7.74 -2.58 4.80
CA LEU A 36 6.47 -1.94 5.11
C LEU A 36 5.96 -2.35 6.49
N ALA A 37 6.07 -3.63 6.86
CA ALA A 37 5.64 -4.13 8.16
C ALA A 37 6.42 -3.48 9.32
N GLU A 38 7.73 -3.28 9.17
CA GLU A 38 8.56 -2.55 10.13
C GLU A 38 8.09 -1.09 10.27
N ARG A 39 7.80 -0.44 9.13
CA ARG A 39 7.24 0.91 9.15
C ARG A 39 5.86 0.96 9.81
N MET A 40 5.00 -0.04 9.57
CA MET A 40 3.69 -0.14 10.21
C MET A 40 3.83 -0.28 11.71
N ASP A 41 4.74 -1.12 12.19
CA ASP A 41 4.99 -1.30 13.63
C ASP A 41 5.38 0.02 14.30
N PHE A 42 6.30 0.77 13.67
CA PHE A 42 6.64 2.11 14.13
C PHE A 42 5.42 3.04 14.17
N LEU A 43 4.60 3.06 13.11
CA LEU A 43 3.43 3.94 13.04
C LEU A 43 2.35 3.58 14.06
N ILE A 44 2.11 2.29 14.30
CA ILE A 44 1.19 1.81 15.35
C ILE A 44 1.61 2.34 16.71
N GLN A 45 2.91 2.24 17.03
CA GLN A 45 3.42 2.59 18.35
C GLN A 45 3.59 4.11 18.57
N ASN A 46 3.92 4.85 17.50
CA ASN A 46 4.37 6.24 17.64
C ASN A 46 3.42 7.27 17.00
N ARG A 47 2.62 6.89 16.00
CA ARG A 47 1.77 7.80 15.22
C ARG A 47 0.47 7.13 14.72
N PRO A 48 -0.36 6.54 15.61
CA PRO A 48 -1.52 5.77 15.19
C PRO A 48 -2.57 6.62 14.45
N GLU A 49 -2.74 7.90 14.81
CA GLU A 49 -3.68 8.80 14.11
C GLU A 49 -3.25 9.04 12.66
N PHE A 50 -1.94 9.16 12.43
CA PHE A 50 -1.39 9.29 11.08
C PHE A 50 -1.56 7.99 10.30
N LEU A 51 -1.34 6.84 10.94
CA LEU A 51 -1.60 5.53 10.33
C LEU A 51 -3.04 5.41 9.84
N PHE A 52 -4.03 5.74 10.68
CA PHE A 52 -5.44 5.67 10.29
C PHE A 52 -5.78 6.67 9.19
N SER A 53 -5.21 7.88 9.22
CA SER A 53 -5.33 8.85 8.13
C SER A 53 -4.80 8.30 6.80
N LEU A 54 -3.65 7.60 6.82
CA LEU A 54 -3.11 6.92 5.65
C LEU A 54 -4.07 5.82 5.18
N MET A 55 -4.55 4.94 6.06
CA MET A 55 -5.47 3.86 5.69
C MET A 55 -6.71 4.39 4.97
N TYR A 56 -7.29 5.48 5.48
CA TYR A 56 -8.43 6.14 4.84
C TYR A 56 -8.08 6.71 3.46
N ARG A 57 -6.96 7.43 3.34
CA ARG A 57 -6.50 8.01 2.06
C ARG A 57 -6.23 6.95 0.99
N LEU A 58 -5.74 5.79 1.42
CA LEU A 58 -5.46 4.65 0.54
C LEU A 58 -6.70 3.81 0.23
N ASP A 59 -7.86 4.13 0.83
CA ASP A 59 -9.10 3.38 0.69
C ASP A 59 -8.92 1.91 1.13
N VAL A 60 -8.29 1.73 2.31
CA VAL A 60 -8.20 0.45 3.01
C VAL A 60 -9.44 0.28 3.88
N ASP A 61 -10.10 -0.88 3.78
CA ASP A 61 -11.32 -1.18 4.51
C ASP A 61 -11.07 -1.16 6.04
N GLU A 62 -11.79 -0.28 6.74
CA GLU A 62 -11.67 -0.08 8.19
C GLU A 62 -11.90 -1.37 8.99
N ARG A 63 -12.84 -2.22 8.57
CA ARG A 63 -13.10 -3.49 9.26
C ARG A 63 -11.93 -4.45 9.14
N LYS A 64 -11.21 -4.41 8.01
CA LYS A 64 -9.98 -5.19 7.83
C LYS A 64 -8.84 -4.64 8.70
N VAL A 65 -8.75 -3.32 8.84
CA VAL A 65 -7.77 -2.66 9.74
C VAL A 65 -8.03 -3.05 11.19
N GLU A 66 -9.29 -2.98 11.64
CA GLU A 66 -9.69 -3.40 12.99
C GLU A 66 -9.39 -4.88 13.24
N ALA A 67 -9.71 -5.75 12.27
CA ALA A 67 -9.41 -7.17 12.36
C ALA A 67 -7.90 -7.44 12.45
N ALA A 68 -7.09 -6.74 11.65
CA ALA A 68 -5.64 -6.84 11.66
C ALA A 68 -5.04 -6.41 13.01
N LEU A 69 -5.57 -5.35 13.62
CA LEU A 69 -5.10 -4.83 14.92
C LEU A 69 -5.71 -5.56 16.12
N SER A 70 -6.57 -6.56 15.89
CA SER A 70 -7.23 -7.30 16.95
C SER A 70 -6.21 -8.08 17.81
N PRO A 71 -6.32 -8.05 19.15
CA PRO A 71 -5.43 -8.85 20.03
C PRO A 71 -5.55 -10.37 19.83
N ILE A 72 -6.63 -10.83 19.21
CA ILE A 72 -6.87 -12.25 18.90
C ILE A 72 -6.56 -12.60 17.44
N ALA A 73 -6.00 -11.65 16.68
CA ALA A 73 -5.57 -11.92 15.31
C ALA A 73 -4.46 -13.01 15.31
N PRO A 74 -4.48 -13.92 14.33
CA PRO A 74 -3.50 -15.01 14.24
C PRO A 74 -2.10 -14.51 13.86
N GLU A 75 -2.02 -13.38 13.16
CA GLU A 75 -0.79 -12.75 12.70
C GLU A 75 -0.57 -11.41 13.43
N PRO A 76 0.68 -10.96 13.57
CA PRO A 76 0.96 -9.63 14.10
C PRO A 76 0.33 -8.53 13.23
N GLY A 77 -0.35 -7.57 13.87
CA GLY A 77 -1.14 -6.57 13.15
C GLY A 77 -0.34 -5.70 12.17
N HIS A 78 0.93 -5.41 12.46
CA HIS A 78 1.81 -4.67 11.54
C HIS A 78 2.07 -5.43 10.23
N ILE A 79 2.17 -6.77 10.28
CA ILE A 79 2.34 -7.62 9.10
C ILE A 79 1.04 -7.63 8.28
N GLU A 80 -0.10 -7.84 8.95
CA GLU A 80 -1.39 -7.91 8.27
C GLU A 80 -1.78 -6.56 7.63
N LEU A 81 -1.52 -5.44 8.31
CA LEU A 81 -1.70 -4.10 7.74
C LEU A 81 -0.82 -3.88 6.51
N ALA A 82 0.44 -4.30 6.55
CA ALA A 82 1.34 -4.20 5.40
C ALA A 82 0.82 -5.00 4.19
N ARG A 83 0.26 -6.21 4.42
CA ARG A 83 -0.39 -7.00 3.37
C ARG A 83 -1.59 -6.28 2.76
N LEU A 84 -2.47 -5.72 3.59
CA LEU A 84 -3.66 -4.98 3.14
C LEU A 84 -3.28 -3.78 2.26
N VAL A 85 -2.25 -3.04 2.66
CA VAL A 85 -1.74 -1.90 1.88
C VAL A 85 -1.16 -2.37 0.54
N ILE A 86 -0.32 -3.41 0.53
CA ILE A 86 0.25 -3.95 -0.71
C ILE A 86 -0.86 -4.40 -1.67
N GLU A 87 -1.88 -5.10 -1.16
CA GLU A 87 -3.03 -5.53 -1.96
C GLU A 87 -3.75 -4.33 -2.60
N ARG A 88 -4.01 -3.29 -1.80
CA ARG A 88 -4.74 -2.10 -2.25
C ARG A 88 -3.97 -1.28 -3.29
N GLN A 89 -2.67 -1.10 -3.06
CA GLN A 89 -1.78 -0.37 -3.96
C GLN A 89 -1.55 -1.15 -5.26
N ARG A 90 -1.47 -2.49 -5.19
CA ARG A 90 -1.44 -3.36 -6.37
C ARG A 90 -2.69 -3.21 -7.22
N LYS A 91 -3.86 -3.24 -6.59
CA LYS A 91 -5.13 -3.02 -7.28
C LYS A 91 -5.16 -1.64 -7.95
N ARG A 92 -4.68 -0.60 -7.28
CA ARG A 92 -4.58 0.76 -7.82
C ARG A 92 -3.63 0.83 -9.03
N ALA A 93 -2.45 0.24 -8.93
CA ALA A 93 -1.47 0.18 -10.01
C ALA A 93 -2.04 -0.55 -11.23
N PHE A 94 -2.69 -1.70 -11.01
CA PHE A 94 -3.37 -2.46 -12.06
C PHE A 94 -4.49 -1.62 -12.71
N THR A 95 -5.41 -1.04 -11.94
CA THR A 95 -6.50 -0.24 -12.51
C THR A 95 -5.98 0.93 -13.35
N LYS A 96 -4.94 1.63 -12.88
CA LYS A 96 -4.31 2.73 -13.62
C LYS A 96 -3.68 2.27 -14.95
N GLN A 97 -3.12 1.06 -14.99
CA GLN A 97 -2.51 0.50 -16.20
C GLN A 97 -3.56 0.06 -17.23
N PHE A 98 -4.64 -0.58 -16.79
CA PHE A 98 -5.61 -1.22 -17.69
C PHE A 98 -6.83 -0.36 -18.04
N TYR A 99 -7.18 0.63 -17.20
CA TYR A 99 -8.36 1.48 -17.39
C TYR A 99 -8.00 2.96 -17.56
N LYS A 100 -6.79 3.27 -18.05
CA LYS A 100 -6.47 4.62 -18.54
C LYS A 100 -7.52 4.97 -19.60
N GLN A 101 -8.43 5.89 -19.28
CA GLN A 101 -9.41 6.41 -20.24
C GLN A 101 -8.63 6.86 -21.48
N GLU A 102 -9.08 6.44 -22.67
CA GLU A 102 -8.76 7.21 -23.88
C GLU A 102 -9.13 8.65 -23.56
N GLU A 103 -8.21 9.59 -23.83
CA GLU A 103 -8.53 11.01 -23.81
C GLU A 103 -9.85 11.14 -24.58
N LEU A 104 -10.90 11.62 -23.89
CA LEU A 104 -12.11 12.03 -24.57
C LEU A 104 -11.65 13.19 -25.45
N ASP A 105 -11.35 12.87 -26.71
CA ASP A 105 -11.10 13.86 -27.76
C ASP A 105 -12.28 14.82 -27.67
N ASP A 106 -11.99 16.06 -27.29
CA ASP A 106 -12.97 17.06 -26.93
C ASP A 106 -14.02 17.09 -28.04
N LEU A 107 -15.22 16.58 -27.74
CA LEU A 107 -16.37 16.77 -28.61
C LEU A 107 -16.72 18.26 -28.53
N ASP A 108 -16.05 19.04 -29.37
CA ASP A 108 -16.40 20.40 -29.72
C ASP A 108 -17.89 20.42 -30.11
N TRP A 109 -18.71 21.02 -29.25
CA TRP A 109 -20.11 21.33 -29.53
C TRP A 109 -20.32 22.85 -29.56
#